data_AF-X1RX86-F1
#
_entry.id   AF-X1RX86-F1
#
_cell.length_a   1.000
_cell.length_b   1.000
_cell.length_c   1.000
_cell.angle_alpha   90.00
_cell.angle_beta   90.00
_cell.angle_gamma   90.00
#
_symmetry.space_group_name_H-M   'P 1'
#
loop_
_entity.id
_entity.type
_entity.pdbx_description
1 polymer ?
#
loop_
_entity_poly.entity_id
_entity_poly.type
_entity_poly.pdbx_seq_one_letter_code
_entity_poly.pdbx_strand_id
1 'polypeptide(L)'
;LSQDNDRKVIINDEKVSDLFKLMQTHPPLVETIHIYGALAALPVYCTPSLERMASLATTVADQTKIIGDTYGGAYTVTIAALTIGMMLSSGIAPHGNLCIPFGLQDEIDDWFKLDGIGSLILSLKAGGSASGTCEIISQQLRNY
;
A
#
# COMPACT_ATOMS: atom_id res chain seq x y z
N LEU A 1 -11.52 14.91 -7.83
CA LEU A 1 -10.96 16.11 -8.47
C LEU A 1 -11.86 16.61 -9.59
N SER A 2 -13.07 17.11 -9.29
CA SER A 2 -13.74 17.97 -10.27
C SER A 2 -12.91 19.24 -10.39
N GLN A 3 -12.09 19.30 -11.42
CA GLN A 3 -11.66 20.59 -11.94
C GLN A 3 -12.86 21.13 -12.70
N ASP A 4 -13.26 22.33 -12.30
CA ASP A 4 -13.66 23.40 -13.22
C ASP A 4 -13.73 22.98 -14.70
N ASN A 5 -14.90 23.16 -15.31
CA ASN A 5 -15.16 23.02 -16.75
C ASN A 5 -15.35 21.60 -17.33
N ASP A 6 -16.18 20.75 -16.71
CA ASP A 6 -16.73 19.52 -17.33
C ASP A 6 -15.70 18.50 -17.85
N ARG A 7 -14.43 18.61 -17.44
CA ARG A 7 -13.39 17.66 -17.84
C ARG A 7 -13.46 16.42 -16.94
N LYS A 8 -13.58 15.25 -17.57
CA LYS A 8 -13.64 13.96 -16.88
C LYS A 8 -12.41 13.78 -15.99
N VAL A 9 -12.68 13.56 -14.71
CA VAL A 9 -11.67 13.29 -13.70
C VAL A 9 -11.32 11.81 -13.75
N ILE A 10 -10.10 11.49 -14.18
CA ILE A 10 -9.68 10.11 -14.46
C ILE A 10 -9.64 9.23 -13.19
N ILE A 11 -9.46 9.83 -12.01
CA ILE A 11 -9.19 9.12 -10.74
C ILE A 11 -10.45 8.93 -9.87
N ASN A 12 -11.51 9.71 -10.08
CA ASN A 12 -12.58 9.89 -9.08
C ASN A 12 -13.48 8.67 -8.82
N ASP A 13 -13.59 7.75 -9.77
CA ASP A 13 -14.50 6.61 -9.68
C ASP A 13 -13.78 5.25 -9.64
N GLU A 14 -12.44 5.27 -9.72
CA GLU A 14 -11.62 4.07 -9.65
C GLU A 14 -11.41 3.65 -8.19
N LYS A 15 -11.39 2.34 -7.94
CA LYS A 15 -11.00 1.84 -6.62
C LYS A 15 -9.51 2.10 -6.44
N VAL A 16 -9.11 2.53 -5.24
CA VAL A 16 -7.69 2.75 -4.93
C VAL A 16 -6.85 1.48 -5.17
N SER A 17 -7.41 0.29 -4.94
CA SER A 17 -6.77 -1.00 -5.28
C SER A 17 -6.42 -1.14 -6.76
N ASP A 18 -7.25 -0.58 -7.64
CA ASP A 18 -7.07 -0.67 -9.09
C ASP A 18 -6.08 0.40 -9.55
N LEU A 19 -6.09 1.58 -8.93
CA LEU A 19 -5.06 2.62 -9.13
C LEU A 19 -3.66 2.10 -8.78
N PHE A 20 -3.50 1.37 -7.68
CA PHE A 20 -2.22 0.74 -7.33
C PHE A 20 -1.70 -0.21 -8.40
N LYS A 21 -2.59 -0.99 -9.03
CA LYS A 21 -2.24 -1.94 -10.09
C LYS A 21 -1.95 -1.26 -11.41
N LEU A 22 -2.64 -0.15 -11.71
CA LEU A 22 -2.48 0.60 -12.95
C LEU A 22 -1.19 1.42 -12.94
N MET A 23 -0.88 2.07 -11.81
CA MET A 23 0.24 2.98 -11.73
C MET A 23 1.58 2.28 -11.55
N GLN A 24 1.60 1.07 -10.96
CA GLN A 24 2.80 0.26 -10.70
C GLN A 24 4.03 1.09 -10.29
N THR A 25 3.84 2.07 -9.40
CA THR A 25 4.89 3.04 -9.03
C THR A 25 6.08 2.38 -8.34
N HIS A 26 5.88 1.17 -7.81
CA HIS A 26 6.90 0.44 -7.08
C HIS A 26 7.09 -0.94 -7.71
N PRO A 27 8.35 -1.36 -7.92
CA PRO A 27 8.62 -2.74 -8.31
C PRO A 27 8.17 -3.69 -7.18
N PRO A 28 7.96 -4.98 -7.50
CA PRO A 28 7.72 -5.98 -6.48
C PRO A 28 8.82 -5.97 -5.43
N LEU A 29 8.42 -5.90 -4.17
CA LEU A 29 9.30 -5.96 -3.02
C LEU A 29 9.34 -7.38 -2.50
N VAL A 30 10.53 -7.82 -2.09
CA VAL A 30 10.74 -9.04 -1.32
C VAL A 30 11.47 -8.65 -0.04
N GLU A 31 10.95 -9.09 1.09
CA GLU A 31 11.56 -8.88 2.40
C GLU A 31 11.67 -10.19 3.18
N THR A 32 12.61 -10.22 4.12
CA THR A 32 12.80 -11.33 5.03
C THR A 32 12.54 -10.87 6.45
N ILE A 33 11.66 -11.57 7.16
CA ILE A 33 11.19 -11.21 8.50
C ILE A 33 11.59 -12.31 9.46
N HIS A 34 12.37 -11.96 10.48
CA HIS A 34 12.75 -12.89 11.54
C HIS A 34 11.69 -12.87 12.64
N ILE A 35 11.21 -14.05 12.99
CA ILE A 35 10.17 -14.25 14.00
C ILE A 35 10.79 -14.98 15.18
N TYR A 36 10.61 -14.43 16.38
CA TYR A 36 11.06 -15.00 17.64
C TYR A 36 9.85 -15.13 18.59
N GLY A 37 9.39 -16.37 18.86
CA GLY A 37 8.21 -16.65 19.72
C GLY A 37 6.85 -16.40 19.03
N ALA A 38 5.66 -16.82 19.51
CA ALA A 38 5.21 -17.43 20.78
C ALA A 38 3.94 -18.32 20.55
N LEU A 39 3.43 -18.98 21.60
CA LEU A 39 2.22 -19.85 21.66
C LEU A 39 0.89 -19.09 21.41
N ALA A 40 0.72 -18.42 20.27
CA ALA A 40 -0.54 -17.77 19.90
C ALA A 40 -0.54 -17.36 18.41
N ALA A 41 -1.72 -16.98 17.91
CA ALA A 41 -1.83 -16.23 16.65
C ALA A 41 -1.33 -14.80 16.88
N LEU A 42 -0.34 -14.36 16.12
CA LEU A 42 0.25 -13.03 16.21
C LEU A 42 0.29 -12.33 14.84
N PRO A 43 0.09 -11.00 14.80
CA PRO A 43 0.29 -10.23 13.59
C PRO A 43 1.80 -10.06 13.33
N VAL A 44 2.27 -10.52 12.17
CA VAL A 44 3.62 -10.26 11.68
C VAL A 44 3.52 -9.17 10.62
N TYR A 45 3.96 -7.97 10.97
CA TYR A 45 3.93 -6.81 10.09
C TYR A 45 4.91 -6.97 8.93
N CYS A 46 4.50 -6.48 7.76
CA CYS A 46 5.26 -6.58 6.53
C CYS A 46 5.14 -5.27 5.74
N THR A 47 6.14 -4.96 4.91
CA THR A 47 6.14 -3.81 4.01
C THR A 47 5.15 -3.93 2.85
N PRO A 48 5.05 -5.03 2.07
CA PRO A 48 4.10 -5.09 0.97
C PRO A 48 2.67 -5.12 1.49
N SER A 49 1.73 -4.45 0.82
CA SER A 49 0.32 -4.37 1.26
C SER A 49 -0.71 -4.94 0.27
N LEU A 50 -0.31 -5.23 -0.96
CA LEU A 50 -1.15 -5.76 -2.03
C LEU A 50 -0.52 -6.99 -2.70
N GLU A 51 -1.37 -7.90 -3.16
CA GLU A 51 -0.98 -9.14 -3.87
C GLU A 51 0.14 -9.89 -3.16
N ARG A 52 0.01 -9.97 -1.83
CA ARG A 52 1.07 -10.45 -0.97
C ARG A 52 1.16 -11.97 -1.02
N MET A 53 2.39 -12.46 -1.04
CA MET A 53 2.72 -13.87 -0.90
C MET A 53 3.71 -14.03 0.25
N ALA A 54 3.59 -15.09 1.03
CA ALA A 54 4.53 -15.38 2.09
C ALA A 54 4.92 -16.86 2.10
N SER A 55 6.19 -17.13 2.42
CA SER A 55 6.69 -18.44 2.80
C SER A 55 7.28 -18.35 4.21
N LEU A 56 6.99 -19.32 5.07
CA LEU A 56 7.49 -19.37 6.43
C LEU A 56 8.30 -20.65 6.58
N ALA A 57 9.54 -20.53 7.04
CA ALA A 57 10.38 -21.63 7.46
C ALA A 57 10.68 -21.47 8.96
N THR A 58 10.55 -22.54 9.73
CA THR A 58 10.88 -22.52 11.17
C THR A 58 11.61 -23.79 11.59
N THR A 59 12.12 -23.80 12.83
CA THR A 59 12.84 -24.95 13.38
C THR A 59 11.94 -26.05 13.96
N VAL A 60 10.61 -25.87 14.00
CA VAL A 60 9.64 -26.82 14.60
C VAL A 60 8.62 -27.34 13.57
N ALA A 61 8.20 -28.60 13.73
CA ALA A 61 7.37 -29.31 12.75
C ALA A 61 5.86 -28.96 12.78
N ASP A 62 5.35 -28.42 13.90
CA ASP A 62 3.92 -28.15 14.09
C ASP A 62 3.57 -26.69 13.78
N GLN A 63 3.17 -26.44 12.52
CA GLN A 63 2.81 -25.10 12.05
C GLN A 63 1.47 -25.12 11.31
N THR A 64 0.58 -24.18 11.66
CA THR A 64 -0.62 -23.90 10.85
C THR A 64 -0.50 -22.51 10.28
N LYS A 65 -0.34 -22.45 8.95
CA LYS A 65 -0.24 -21.21 8.18
C LYS A 65 -1.63 -20.82 7.69
N ILE A 66 -2.13 -19.65 8.05
CA ILE A 66 -3.30 -19.07 7.39
C ILE A 66 -2.80 -18.07 6.35
N ILE A 67 -2.52 -18.55 5.14
CA ILE A 67 -2.28 -17.69 3.96
C ILE A 67 -3.64 -17.24 3.41
N GLY A 68 -4.45 -16.55 4.21
CA GLY A 68 -5.69 -15.95 3.75
C GLY A 68 -5.50 -14.51 3.30
N ASP A 69 -4.53 -13.82 3.91
CA ASP A 69 -4.46 -12.36 3.88
C ASP A 69 -3.63 -11.87 2.68
N THR A 70 -4.25 -11.80 1.50
CA THR A 70 -3.62 -11.29 0.28
C THR A 70 -3.44 -9.76 0.26
N TYR A 71 -4.00 -9.06 1.25
CA TYR A 71 -4.04 -7.60 1.38
C TYR A 71 -3.78 -7.16 2.84
N GLY A 72 -3.29 -5.93 3.03
CA GLY A 72 -3.02 -5.33 4.34
C GLY A 72 -1.55 -5.37 4.76
N GLY A 73 -1.20 -4.75 5.89
CA GLY A 73 0.19 -4.59 6.35
C GLY A 73 0.71 -5.66 7.31
N ALA A 74 -0.01 -6.78 7.49
CA ALA A 74 0.39 -7.86 8.41
C ALA A 74 -0.12 -9.23 7.96
N TYR A 75 0.59 -10.29 8.34
CA TYR A 75 0.13 -11.67 8.23
C TYR A 75 -0.29 -12.18 9.59
N THR A 76 -1.32 -13.01 9.62
CA THR A 76 -1.65 -13.79 10.82
C THR A 76 -0.79 -15.06 10.85
N VAL A 77 0.15 -15.15 11.78
CA VAL A 77 1.03 -16.31 11.95
C VAL A 77 0.70 -17.02 13.26
N THR A 78 0.48 -18.33 13.19
CA THR A 78 0.21 -19.19 14.35
C THR A 78 1.30 -20.24 14.46
N ILE A 79 1.96 -20.29 15.62
CA ILE A 79 3.04 -21.25 15.91
C ILE A 79 2.70 -22.00 17.19
N ALA A 80 2.84 -23.33 17.18
CA ALA A 80 2.47 -24.18 18.31
C ALA A 80 3.53 -24.25 19.44
N ALA A 81 4.72 -23.66 19.24
CA ALA A 81 5.83 -23.70 20.18
C ALA A 81 6.74 -22.46 20.06
N LEU A 82 7.57 -22.22 21.08
CA LEU A 82 8.65 -21.23 21.00
C LEU A 82 9.66 -21.68 19.93
N THR A 83 9.74 -20.92 18.84
CA THR A 83 10.63 -21.23 17.72
C THR A 83 11.28 -19.96 17.17
N ILE A 84 12.35 -20.18 16.41
CA ILE A 84 12.93 -19.18 15.52
C ILE A 84 12.40 -19.48 14.12
N GLY A 85 11.82 -18.47 13.50
CA GLY A 85 11.28 -18.53 12.15
C GLY A 85 11.87 -17.46 11.26
N MET A 86 11.88 -17.76 9.97
CA MET A 86 12.16 -16.80 8.91
C MET A 86 10.98 -16.83 7.93
N MET A 87 10.38 -15.67 7.71
CA MET A 87 9.33 -15.49 6.72
C MET A 87 9.88 -14.68 5.55
N LEU A 88 9.74 -15.23 4.34
CA LEU A 88 9.92 -14.48 3.10
C LEU A 88 8.56 -13.90 2.72
N SER A 89 8.44 -12.58 2.65
CA SER A 89 7.24 -11.89 2.17
C SER A 89 7.54 -11.20 0.85
N SER A 90 6.62 -11.29 -0.10
CA SER A 90 6.70 -10.56 -1.38
C SER A 90 5.37 -9.93 -1.74
N GLY A 91 5.40 -8.81 -2.44
CA GLY A 91 4.18 -8.17 -2.96
C GLY A 91 4.47 -6.78 -3.53
N ILE A 92 3.41 -6.00 -3.70
CA ILE A 92 3.47 -4.64 -4.23
C ILE A 92 2.88 -3.64 -3.24
N ALA A 93 2.98 -2.35 -3.58
CA ALA A 93 2.49 -1.22 -2.79
C ALA A 93 3.06 -1.22 -1.35
N PRO A 94 4.33 -0.83 -1.16
CA PRO A 94 4.92 -0.77 0.17
C PRO A 94 4.10 0.17 1.07
N HIS A 95 3.62 -0.34 2.20
CA HIS A 95 2.76 0.38 3.15
C HIS A 95 1.48 0.98 2.55
N GLY A 96 1.04 0.51 1.37
CA GLY A 96 -0.11 1.09 0.67
C GLY A 96 0.09 2.56 0.31
N ASN A 97 1.29 2.95 -0.12
CA ASN A 97 1.60 4.32 -0.53
C ASN A 97 1.37 4.54 -2.05
N LEU A 98 0.48 5.46 -2.40
CA LEU A 98 0.29 5.84 -3.82
C LEU A 98 0.78 7.27 -4.03
N CYS A 99 1.81 7.43 -4.86
CA CYS A 99 2.20 8.74 -5.35
C CYS A 99 1.39 9.05 -6.61
N ILE A 100 0.64 10.17 -6.58
CA ILE A 100 -0.03 10.71 -7.75
C ILE A 100 0.83 11.87 -8.28
N PRO A 101 1.67 11.64 -9.31
CA PRO A 101 2.52 12.70 -9.83
C PRO A 101 1.66 13.70 -10.60
N PHE A 102 1.78 14.97 -10.21
CA PHE A 102 1.15 16.10 -10.88
C PHE A 102 2.13 16.68 -11.91
N GLY A 103 2.42 15.89 -12.95
CA GLY A 103 3.48 16.18 -13.94
C GLY A 103 4.77 15.41 -13.69
N LEU A 104 5.72 15.49 -14.62
CA LEU A 104 7.05 14.92 -14.51
C LEU A 104 7.85 15.62 -13.40
N GLN A 105 8.25 14.85 -12.38
CA GLN A 105 8.91 15.43 -11.20
C GLN A 105 10.27 16.06 -11.53
N ASP A 106 10.95 15.57 -12.56
CA ASP A 106 12.24 16.10 -13.03
C ASP A 106 12.11 17.35 -13.92
N GLU A 107 10.89 17.69 -14.37
CA GLU A 107 10.63 18.80 -15.27
C GLU A 107 9.64 19.80 -14.65
N ILE A 108 10.17 20.83 -13.99
CA ILE A 108 9.37 21.83 -13.25
C ILE A 108 8.30 22.52 -14.11
N ASP A 109 8.55 22.67 -15.42
CA ASP A 109 7.61 23.30 -16.34
C ASP A 109 6.38 22.44 -16.64
N ASP A 110 6.48 21.12 -16.47
CA ASP A 110 5.38 20.15 -16.62
C ASP A 110 4.57 19.99 -15.33
N TRP A 111 4.99 20.62 -14.23
CA TRP A 111 4.27 20.53 -12.96
C TRP A 111 2.88 21.14 -13.07
N PHE A 112 1.93 20.52 -12.38
CA PHE A 112 0.56 20.98 -12.37
C PHE A 112 0.45 22.39 -11.75
N LYS A 113 0.15 23.38 -12.59
CA LYS A 113 0.06 24.78 -12.18
C LYS A 113 -1.28 25.02 -11.47
N LEU A 114 -1.21 25.59 -10.27
CA LEU A 114 -2.39 25.92 -9.45
C LEU A 114 -2.95 27.32 -9.72
N ASP A 115 -2.36 28.09 -10.64
CA ASP A 115 -2.81 29.45 -10.95
C ASP A 115 -4.22 29.44 -11.57
N GLY A 116 -5.09 30.31 -11.08
CA GLY A 116 -6.49 30.40 -11.51
C GLY A 116 -7.41 29.24 -11.07
N ILE A 117 -6.92 28.27 -10.29
CA ILE A 117 -7.76 27.16 -9.78
C ILE A 117 -8.40 27.55 -8.45
N GLY A 118 -9.74 27.56 -8.40
CA GLY A 118 -10.47 27.90 -7.17
C GLY A 118 -10.34 26.84 -6.06
N SER A 119 -10.49 25.56 -6.41
CA SER A 119 -10.30 24.45 -5.46
C SER A 119 -9.86 23.16 -6.13
N LEU A 120 -9.01 22.39 -5.43
CA LEU A 120 -8.58 21.05 -5.82
C LEU A 120 -9.11 20.05 -4.80
N ILE A 121 -9.98 19.13 -5.24
CA ILE A 121 -10.69 18.21 -4.32
C ILE A 121 -10.26 16.77 -4.60
N LEU A 122 -9.56 16.11 -3.68
CA LEU A 122 -9.33 14.67 -3.75
C LEU A 122 -10.49 13.91 -3.11
N SER A 123 -11.12 13.02 -3.88
CA SER A 123 -12.18 12.13 -3.41
C SER A 123 -11.64 10.70 -3.44
N LEU A 124 -11.57 10.06 -2.28
CA LEU A 124 -11.11 8.68 -2.15
C LEU A 124 -12.29 7.79 -1.83
N LYS A 125 -12.48 6.76 -2.66
CA LYS A 125 -13.48 5.73 -2.41
C LYS A 125 -12.80 4.52 -1.79
N ALA A 126 -13.24 4.16 -0.58
CA ALA A 126 -12.75 2.96 0.09
C ALA A 126 -13.03 1.69 -0.75
N GLY A 127 -12.14 0.70 -0.63
CA GLY A 127 -12.33 -0.64 -1.18
C GLY A 127 -13.46 -1.39 -0.47
N GLY A 128 -13.99 -2.43 -1.12
CA GLY A 128 -15.30 -3.02 -0.83
C GLY A 128 -15.49 -3.80 0.48
N SER A 129 -14.58 -3.78 1.45
CA SER A 129 -14.71 -4.63 2.65
C SER A 129 -14.09 -4.14 3.96
N ALA A 130 -13.48 -2.96 4.06
CA ALA A 130 -12.92 -2.49 5.33
C ALA A 130 -13.02 -0.97 5.52
N SER A 131 -13.36 -0.54 6.74
CA SER A 131 -13.06 0.82 7.19
C SER A 131 -11.54 0.99 7.21
N GLY A 132 -11.05 2.10 6.67
CA GLY A 132 -9.63 2.41 6.60
C GLY A 132 -9.40 3.89 6.81
N THR A 133 -8.30 4.22 7.46
CA THR A 133 -7.77 5.58 7.52
C THR A 133 -6.84 5.80 6.35
N CYS A 134 -7.03 6.90 5.62
CA CYS A 134 -6.10 7.36 4.60
C CYS A 134 -5.55 8.71 5.03
N GLU A 135 -4.25 8.90 4.85
CA GLU A 135 -3.58 10.18 5.03
C GLU A 135 -3.12 10.70 3.67
N ILE A 136 -3.34 11.99 3.43
CA ILE A 136 -2.96 12.66 2.19
C ILE A 136 -1.83 13.61 2.53
N ILE A 137 -0.65 13.34 1.97
CA ILE A 137 0.49 14.25 2.03
C ILE A 137 0.58 14.97 0.69
N SER A 138 0.41 16.29 0.71
CA SER A 138 0.57 17.13 -0.47
C SER A 138 1.90 17.87 -0.42
N GLN A 139 2.57 17.98 -1.56
CA GLN A 139 3.78 18.78 -1.73
C GLN A 139 3.46 19.91 -2.72
N GLN A 140 3.77 21.14 -2.33
CA GLN A 140 3.52 22.33 -3.14
C GLN A 140 4.79 23.20 -3.15
N LEU A 141 5.28 23.54 -4.34
CA LEU A 141 6.27 24.59 -4.50
C LEU A 141 5.57 25.96 -4.51
N ARG A 142 6.04 26.87 -3.66
CA ARG A 142 5.57 28.26 -3.59
C ARG A 142 6.71 29.20 -3.96
N ASN A 143 6.51 29.99 -5.00
CA ASN A 143 7.40 31.10 -5.34
C ASN A 143 6.89 32.34 -4.58
N TYR A 144 7.75 32.94 -3.76
CA TYR A 144 7.47 34.17 -3.00
C TYR A 144 8.04 35.38 -3.73
#